data_AF-A0A519JYM2-F1
#
_entry.id   AF-A0A519JYM2-F1
#
_cell.length_a   1.000
_cell.length_b   1.000
_cell.length_c   1.000
_cell.angle_alpha   90.00
_cell.angle_beta   90.00
_cell.angle_gamma   90.00
#
_symmetry.space_group_name_H-M   'P 1'
#
loop_
_entity.id
_entity.type
_entity.pdbx_description
1 polymer ?
#
loop_
_entity_poly.entity_id
_entity_poly.type
_entity_poly.pdbx_seq_one_letter_code
_entity_poly.pdbx_strand_id
1 'polypeptide(L)'
;MINNSYLLGLFTGTTTTTTSSSVTTALAQANKQPTPPWSSGVKAPEQSALLRAALGGRDFINEGAAQLDVKNASGDYKKLFALYSGLESMNALVNRAGTKGVSTLELTQLNKRFAAGIAEVSKWIPSADLEGIRLVQGTSATTSKTTTAVARDGAISVTGPIHEGSPDELSPAFAGAVQFSISVKKSDNTAVAVDIDLAEMGTTSRTLTNVLNHINTKLEDAGLETRIGRELVKPEPKTITAGGKT
;
A
#
# COMPACT_ATOMS: atom_id res chain seq x y z
N MET A 1 -10.75 12.78 0.75
CA MET A 1 -9.84 13.67 -0.01
C MET A 1 -8.62 13.90 0.86
N ILE A 2 -7.42 13.53 0.41
CA ILE A 2 -6.17 13.76 1.17
C ILE A 2 -5.73 15.20 0.91
N ASN A 3 -5.54 15.97 1.97
CA ASN A 3 -5.19 17.38 1.88
C ASN A 3 -3.66 17.52 1.69
N ASN A 4 -3.21 17.47 0.42
CA ASN A 4 -1.78 17.52 0.07
C ASN A 4 -1.10 18.87 0.37
N SER A 5 -1.88 19.89 0.75
CA SER A 5 -1.41 21.23 1.11
C SER A 5 -0.44 21.21 2.29
N TYR A 6 -0.63 20.27 3.22
CA TYR A 6 0.18 20.18 4.43
C TYR A 6 1.58 19.60 4.16
N LEU A 7 1.67 18.62 3.25
CA LEU A 7 2.94 18.06 2.80
C LEU A 7 3.72 19.06 1.95
N LEU A 8 3.05 19.83 1.09
CA LEU A 8 3.71 20.84 0.27
C LEU A 8 4.34 21.95 1.12
N GLY A 9 3.70 22.37 2.21
CA GLY A 9 4.24 23.35 3.14
C GLY A 9 5.43 22.87 3.98
N LEU A 10 5.61 21.55 4.13
CA LEU A 10 6.77 20.98 4.82
C LEU A 10 8.03 20.93 3.91
N PHE A 11 7.84 21.00 2.59
CA PHE A 11 8.88 20.86 1.56
C PHE A 11 9.26 22.18 0.86
N THR A 12 8.67 23.33 1.22
CA THR A 12 8.90 24.64 0.57
C THR A 12 10.28 25.26 0.80
N GLY A 13 11.26 24.48 1.28
CA GLY A 13 12.63 24.93 1.45
C GLY A 13 13.35 25.34 0.14
N THR A 14 12.97 24.88 -1.06
CA THR A 14 13.80 25.12 -2.26
C THR A 14 13.10 25.10 -3.63
N THR A 15 11.82 25.46 -3.79
CA THR A 15 11.23 25.53 -5.15
C THR A 15 10.60 26.88 -5.47
N THR A 16 11.35 27.70 -6.20
CA THR A 16 10.86 28.88 -6.90
C THR A 16 10.04 28.46 -8.11
N THR A 17 8.73 28.29 -7.94
CA THR A 17 7.78 28.12 -9.05
C THR A 17 6.81 29.30 -9.06
N THR A 18 6.77 30.02 -10.16
CA THR A 18 5.95 31.23 -10.35
C THR A 18 4.48 30.85 -10.45
N THR A 19 3.72 31.01 -9.35
CA THR A 19 2.26 30.80 -9.31
C THR A 19 1.50 32.12 -9.21
N SER A 20 0.37 32.19 -9.92
CA SER A 20 -0.51 33.36 -10.07
C SER A 20 -1.01 33.96 -8.75
N SER A 21 -1.16 35.29 -8.74
CA SER A 21 -1.44 36.14 -7.57
C SER A 21 -2.74 35.84 -6.80
N SER A 22 -3.66 35.06 -7.37
CA SER A 22 -4.90 34.62 -6.72
C SER A 22 -4.72 33.36 -5.87
N VAL A 23 -3.76 32.50 -6.21
CA VAL A 23 -3.41 31.30 -5.45
C VAL A 23 -2.57 31.70 -4.22
N THR A 24 -1.72 32.72 -4.34
CA THR A 24 -0.94 33.27 -3.23
C THR A 24 -1.80 33.86 -2.12
N THR A 25 -2.98 34.43 -2.43
CA THR A 25 -3.87 35.04 -1.42
C THR A 25 -4.68 34.00 -0.65
N ALA A 26 -5.07 32.89 -1.30
CA ALA A 26 -5.69 31.74 -0.64
C ALA A 26 -4.68 30.95 0.22
N LEU A 27 -3.42 30.88 -0.22
CA LEU A 27 -2.31 30.35 0.57
C LEU A 27 -1.88 31.28 1.72
N ALA A 28 -2.06 32.60 1.59
CA ALA A 28 -1.80 33.56 2.66
C ALA A 28 -2.87 33.55 3.77
N GLN A 29 -4.06 33.01 3.48
CA GLN A 29 -5.08 32.68 4.50
C GLN A 29 -4.88 31.30 5.15
N ALA A 30 -3.93 30.48 4.68
CA ALA A 30 -3.47 29.36 5.47
C ALA A 30 -2.80 29.94 6.72
N ASN A 31 -3.46 29.77 7.88
CA ASN A 31 -3.00 30.22 9.19
C ASN A 31 -1.47 30.22 9.27
N LYS A 32 -0.88 31.40 9.52
CA LYS A 32 0.58 31.59 9.68
C LYS A 32 1.16 30.39 10.44
N GLN A 33 2.00 29.61 9.77
CA GLN A 33 2.66 28.48 10.40
C GLN A 33 3.62 29.01 11.48
N PRO A 34 3.66 28.41 12.67
CA PRO A 34 4.65 28.77 13.68
C PRO A 34 6.07 28.60 13.16
N THR A 35 6.98 29.46 13.61
CA THR A 35 8.39 29.31 13.27
C THR A 35 8.92 27.99 13.86
N PRO A 36 9.45 27.07 13.05
CA PRO A 36 9.92 25.80 13.56
C PRO A 36 11.19 25.96 14.41
N PRO A 37 11.37 25.14 15.46
CA PRO A 37 12.53 25.22 16.37
C PRO A 37 13.86 24.85 15.70
N TRP A 38 13.84 24.21 14.52
CA TRP A 38 15.00 23.92 13.69
C TRP A 38 15.30 24.99 12.62
N SER A 39 14.58 26.12 12.64
CA SER A 39 14.83 27.25 11.74
C SER A 39 16.19 27.90 12.05
N SER A 40 16.95 28.26 11.01
CA SER A 40 18.25 28.93 11.14
C SER A 40 18.19 30.31 11.81
N GLY A 41 17.00 30.91 11.91
CA GLY A 41 16.77 32.16 12.64
C GLY A 41 16.49 31.99 14.14
N VAL A 42 16.35 30.75 14.63
CA VAL A 42 16.07 30.44 16.03
C VAL A 42 17.37 30.00 16.71
N LYS A 43 17.66 30.58 17.88
CA LYS A 43 18.80 30.13 18.69
C LYS A 43 18.52 28.73 19.23
N ALA A 44 19.28 27.75 18.77
CA ALA A 44 19.20 26.39 19.28
C ALA A 44 19.53 26.36 20.79
N PRO A 45 18.81 25.55 21.58
CA PRO A 45 19.12 25.38 23.00
C PRO A 45 20.50 24.76 23.19
N GLU A 46 21.24 25.22 24.20
CA GLU A 46 22.56 24.69 24.56
C GLU A 46 22.45 23.22 24.96
N GLN A 47 23.28 22.35 24.38
CA GLN A 47 23.25 20.89 24.65
C GLN A 47 23.44 20.56 26.15
N SER A 48 24.21 21.36 26.86
CA SER A 48 24.42 21.22 28.31
C SER A 48 23.16 21.52 29.14
N ALA A 49 22.30 22.42 28.66
CA ALA A 49 21.03 22.74 29.29
C ALA A 49 20.00 21.62 29.05
N LEU A 50 19.99 21.05 27.83
CA LEU A 50 19.17 19.88 27.49
C LEU A 50 19.55 18.65 28.31
N LEU A 51 20.85 18.38 28.43
CA LEU A 51 21.37 17.28 29.25
C LEU A 51 20.95 17.43 30.72
N ARG A 52 21.05 18.64 31.26
CA ARG A 52 20.62 18.92 32.65
C ARG A 52 19.12 18.74 32.84
N ALA A 53 18.31 19.16 31.88
CA ALA A 53 16.86 18.98 31.91
C ALA A 53 16.47 17.49 31.87
N ALA A 54 17.10 16.71 30.98
CA ALA A 54 16.86 15.28 30.83
C ALA A 54 17.30 14.48 32.08
N LEU A 55 18.46 14.82 32.67
CA LEU A 55 18.92 14.19 33.91
C LEU A 55 18.11 14.62 35.14
N GLY A 56 17.61 15.87 35.14
CA GLY A 56 16.80 16.47 36.18
C GLY A 56 15.39 15.87 36.34
N GLY A 57 15.02 14.91 35.50
CA GLY A 57 13.76 14.17 35.64
C GLY A 57 12.52 14.91 35.21
N ARG A 58 12.68 15.90 34.33
CA ARG A 58 11.56 16.46 33.59
C ARG A 58 11.10 15.46 32.53
N ASP A 59 9.81 15.49 32.22
CA ASP A 59 9.25 14.76 31.08
C ASP A 59 9.92 15.21 29.79
N PHE A 60 10.21 14.26 28.89
CA PHE A 60 10.84 14.54 27.61
C PHE A 60 9.88 15.26 26.67
N ILE A 61 8.59 14.91 26.71
CA ILE A 61 7.54 15.50 25.89
C ILE A 61 6.72 16.44 26.77
N ASN A 62 6.93 17.75 26.59
CA ASN A 62 6.18 18.77 27.31
C ASN A 62 5.43 19.71 26.35
N GLU A 63 4.15 19.42 26.14
CA GLU A 63 3.25 20.20 25.27
C GLU A 63 3.01 21.64 25.78
N GLY A 64 3.10 21.86 27.10
CA GLY A 64 2.92 23.17 27.72
C GLY A 64 4.15 24.09 27.60
N ALA A 65 5.34 23.52 27.37
CA ALA A 65 6.57 24.28 27.17
C ALA A 65 6.74 24.76 25.72
N ALA A 66 6.00 24.20 24.75
CA ALA A 66 6.05 24.58 23.35
C ALA A 66 5.33 25.92 23.12
N GLN A 67 6.09 27.02 23.15
CA GLN A 67 5.59 28.35 22.82
C GLN A 67 5.48 28.48 21.30
N LEU A 68 4.26 28.75 20.82
CA LEU A 68 4.04 29.11 19.42
C LEU A 68 4.05 30.65 19.32
N ASP A 69 4.81 31.16 18.36
CA ASP A 69 4.87 32.58 17.99
C ASP A 69 3.58 33.08 17.31
N VAL A 70 2.70 32.16 16.90
CA VAL A 70 1.42 32.46 16.27
C VAL A 70 0.25 32.14 17.21
N LYS A 71 -0.60 33.16 17.46
CA LYS A 71 -1.70 33.14 18.43
C LYS A 71 -2.86 32.16 18.10
N ASN A 72 -2.99 31.73 16.83
CA ASN A 72 -4.06 30.84 16.35
C ASN A 72 -3.53 29.57 15.63
N ALA A 73 -2.30 29.17 15.91
CA ALA A 73 -1.76 27.94 15.32
C ALA A 73 -2.44 26.69 15.89
N SER A 74 -2.54 25.63 15.07
CA SER A 74 -3.18 24.38 15.49
C SER A 74 -2.44 23.75 16.68
N GLY A 75 -3.20 23.08 17.55
CA GLY A 75 -2.66 22.36 18.70
C GLY A 75 -1.61 21.30 18.31
N ASP A 76 -1.73 20.75 17.10
CA ASP A 76 -0.78 19.80 16.53
C ASP A 76 0.66 20.35 16.49
N TYR A 77 0.86 21.64 16.23
CA TYR A 77 2.22 22.21 16.22
C TYR A 77 2.87 22.17 17.60
N LYS A 78 2.11 22.39 18.69
CA LYS A 78 2.64 22.27 20.06
C LYS A 78 3.07 20.83 20.35
N LYS A 79 2.25 19.88 19.94
CA LYS A 79 2.51 18.44 20.09
C LYS A 79 3.75 18.01 19.31
N LEU A 80 3.89 18.44 18.07
CA LEU A 80 5.06 18.15 17.24
C LEU A 80 6.34 18.81 17.77
N PHE A 81 6.26 20.06 18.23
CA PHE A 81 7.42 20.77 18.78
C PHE A 81 7.85 20.19 20.13
N ALA A 82 6.91 19.72 20.94
CA ALA A 82 7.19 18.98 22.17
C ALA A 82 7.85 17.62 21.89
N LEU A 83 7.39 16.90 20.87
CA LEU A 83 8.05 15.66 20.44
C LEU A 83 9.48 15.93 19.96
N TYR A 84 9.67 16.96 19.11
CA TYR A 84 10.98 17.35 18.60
C TYR A 84 11.95 17.71 19.73
N SER A 85 11.53 18.51 20.71
CA SER A 85 12.39 18.89 21.84
C SER A 85 12.75 17.72 22.75
N GLY A 86 11.84 16.75 22.91
CA GLY A 86 12.11 15.48 23.60
C GLY A 86 13.18 14.66 22.87
N LEU A 87 13.06 14.52 21.55
CA LEU A 87 14.05 13.82 20.72
C LEU A 87 15.42 14.51 20.74
N GLU A 88 15.47 15.83 20.69
CA GLU A 88 16.72 16.59 20.78
C GLU A 88 17.37 16.44 22.16
N SER A 89 16.58 16.37 23.23
CA SER A 89 17.08 16.08 24.58
C SER A 89 17.65 14.67 24.69
N MET A 90 17.04 13.68 24.01
CA MET A 90 17.58 12.32 23.92
C MET A 90 18.86 12.25 23.09
N ASN A 91 18.96 13.04 22.01
CA ASN A 91 20.19 13.18 21.23
C ASN A 91 21.33 13.72 22.10
N ALA A 92 21.07 14.71 22.96
CA ALA A 92 22.06 15.22 23.91
C ALA A 92 22.54 14.14 24.91
N LEU A 93 21.66 13.23 25.35
CA LEU A 93 22.05 12.09 26.20
C LEU A 93 23.00 11.13 25.48
N VAL A 94 22.70 10.80 24.23
CA VAL A 94 23.53 9.92 23.40
C VAL A 94 24.88 10.57 23.11
N ASN A 95 24.89 11.86 22.77
CA ASN A 95 26.13 12.61 22.55
C ASN A 95 27.01 12.63 23.80
N ARG A 96 26.42 12.81 25.00
CA ARG A 96 27.16 12.70 26.27
C ARG A 96 27.73 11.30 26.47
N ALA A 97 26.94 10.26 26.23
CA ALA A 97 27.39 8.86 26.36
C ALA A 97 28.54 8.51 25.41
N GLY A 98 28.60 9.16 24.24
CA GLY A 98 29.67 8.99 23.25
C GLY A 98 30.98 9.72 23.57
N THR A 99 31.04 10.57 24.60
CA THR A 99 32.27 11.30 24.97
C THR A 99 33.29 10.39 25.67
N LYS A 100 34.59 10.65 25.48
CA LYS A 100 35.65 9.92 26.19
C LYS A 100 35.68 10.31 27.67
N GLY A 101 35.84 9.33 28.57
CA GLY A 101 35.98 9.57 30.01
C GLY A 101 34.68 9.57 30.80
N VAL A 102 33.55 9.15 30.20
CA VAL A 102 32.29 8.95 30.93
C VAL A 102 32.41 7.73 31.84
N SER A 103 32.06 7.89 33.12
CA SER A 103 32.11 6.79 34.08
C SER A 103 31.01 5.75 33.83
N THR A 104 31.22 4.50 34.26
CA THR A 104 30.21 3.42 34.16
C THR A 104 28.89 3.78 34.87
N LEU A 105 28.99 4.49 36.00
CA LEU A 105 27.82 4.98 36.75
C LEU A 105 27.04 6.01 35.93
N GLU A 106 27.74 6.95 35.28
CA GLU A 106 27.11 7.95 34.42
C GLU A 106 26.47 7.32 33.18
N LEU A 107 27.13 6.35 32.54
CA LEU A 107 26.56 5.58 31.43
C LEU A 107 25.27 4.85 31.83
N THR A 108 25.24 4.25 33.02
CA THR A 108 24.05 3.56 33.54
C THR A 108 22.88 4.53 33.71
N GLN A 109 23.15 5.73 34.23
CA GLN A 109 22.14 6.78 34.40
C GLN A 109 21.65 7.35 33.06
N LEU A 110 22.56 7.59 32.11
CA LEU A 110 22.23 8.03 30.76
C LEU A 110 21.35 7.00 30.04
N ASN A 111 21.72 5.72 30.10
CA ASN A 111 20.94 4.62 29.50
C ASN A 111 19.54 4.50 30.14
N LYS A 112 19.46 4.61 31.47
CA LYS A 112 18.17 4.59 32.18
C LYS A 112 17.25 5.73 31.75
N ARG A 113 17.79 6.94 31.59
CA ARG A 113 17.03 8.12 31.13
C ARG A 113 16.62 8.00 29.67
N PHE A 114 17.51 7.48 28.82
CA PHE A 114 17.19 7.24 27.42
C PHE A 114 16.07 6.21 27.25
N ALA A 115 16.12 5.09 27.99
CA ALA A 115 15.06 4.09 28.00
C ALA A 115 13.72 4.65 28.50
N ALA A 116 13.75 5.51 29.53
CA ALA A 116 12.56 6.21 30.02
C ALA A 116 11.97 7.15 28.93
N GLY A 117 12.81 7.88 28.20
CA GLY A 117 12.38 8.74 27.09
C GLY A 117 11.73 7.95 25.95
N ILE A 118 12.28 6.79 25.55
CA ILE A 118 11.65 5.92 24.55
C ILE A 118 10.29 5.40 25.03
N ALA A 119 10.19 4.99 26.30
CA ALA A 119 8.94 4.51 26.87
C ALA A 119 7.88 5.63 26.90
N GLU A 120 8.28 6.85 27.22
CA GLU A 120 7.43 8.03 27.20
C GLU A 120 6.93 8.34 25.79
N VAL A 121 7.82 8.36 24.79
CA VAL A 121 7.45 8.56 23.37
C VAL A 121 6.47 7.48 22.91
N SER A 122 6.74 6.21 23.22
CA SER A 122 5.87 5.08 22.83
C SER A 122 4.49 5.16 23.48
N LYS A 123 4.40 5.68 24.71
CA LYS A 123 3.12 5.95 25.40
C LYS A 123 2.40 7.16 24.83
N TRP A 124 3.15 8.20 24.47
CA TRP A 124 2.60 9.47 24.03
C TRP A 124 2.01 9.39 22.62
N ILE A 125 2.71 8.79 21.64
CA ILE A 125 2.28 8.70 20.23
C ILE A 125 0.82 8.22 20.05
N PRO A 126 0.38 7.10 20.66
CA PRO A 126 -1.01 6.65 20.50
C PRO A 126 -2.03 7.52 21.26
N SER A 127 -1.61 8.26 22.28
CA SER A 127 -2.47 9.18 23.04
C SER A 127 -2.52 10.59 22.47
N ALA A 128 -1.58 10.93 21.58
CA ALA A 128 -1.51 12.23 20.94
C ALA A 128 -2.65 12.36 19.92
N ASP A 129 -3.74 12.98 20.35
CA ASP A 129 -4.87 13.31 19.47
C ASP A 129 -4.46 14.40 18.47
N LEU A 130 -3.88 13.98 17.35
CA LEU A 130 -3.40 14.85 16.28
C LEU A 130 -4.51 14.94 15.22
N GLU A 131 -4.98 16.16 14.97
CA GLU A 131 -6.18 16.36 14.14
C GLU A 131 -5.85 16.36 12.64
N GLY A 132 -4.68 16.89 12.27
CA GLY A 132 -4.21 16.96 10.87
C GLY A 132 -3.25 15.85 10.44
N ILE A 133 -2.70 15.06 11.38
CA ILE A 133 -1.60 14.12 11.12
C ILE A 133 -1.86 12.80 11.84
N ARG A 134 -1.66 11.68 11.14
CA ARG A 134 -1.66 10.35 11.77
C ARG A 134 -0.23 9.91 11.98
N LEU A 135 0.17 9.78 13.23
CA LEU A 135 1.47 9.25 13.62
C LEU A 135 1.31 7.80 14.08
N VAL A 136 2.13 6.89 13.56
CA VAL A 136 2.09 5.47 13.89
C VAL A 136 3.49 5.03 14.28
N GLN A 137 3.60 4.25 15.36
CA GLN A 137 4.83 3.55 15.72
C GLN A 137 5.01 2.34 14.78
N GLY A 138 5.62 2.56 13.61
CA GLY A 138 5.87 1.51 12.62
C GLY A 138 5.67 1.97 11.18
N THR A 139 5.58 1.02 10.25
CA THR A 139 5.35 1.28 8.83
C THR A 139 3.89 1.70 8.60
N SER A 140 3.68 2.98 8.26
CA SER A 140 2.38 3.47 7.84
C SER A 140 2.13 3.06 6.38
N ALA A 141 1.26 2.10 6.15
CA ALA A 141 0.80 1.70 4.82
C ALA A 141 -0.57 2.31 4.55
N THR A 142 -0.62 3.35 3.73
CA THR A 142 -1.88 3.93 3.25
C THR A 142 -2.28 3.23 1.95
N THR A 143 -3.26 2.35 2.00
CA THR A 143 -3.88 1.78 0.79
C THR A 143 -5.08 2.63 0.37
N SER A 144 -4.95 3.38 -0.72
CA SER A 144 -6.10 4.01 -1.37
C SER A 144 -6.70 3.04 -2.38
N LYS A 145 -7.85 2.45 -2.06
CA LYS A 145 -8.65 1.69 -3.02
C LYS A 145 -9.66 2.61 -3.67
N THR A 146 -9.63 2.72 -4.99
CA THR A 146 -10.70 3.36 -5.77
C THR A 146 -11.94 2.48 -5.71
N THR A 147 -13.13 3.08 -5.55
CA THR A 147 -14.43 2.39 -5.63
C THR A 147 -14.74 1.86 -7.02
N THR A 148 -14.03 2.34 -8.04
CA THR A 148 -14.01 1.71 -9.36
C THR A 148 -13.09 0.50 -9.30
N ALA A 149 -13.68 -0.69 -9.25
CA ALA A 149 -12.96 -1.91 -9.54
C ALA A 149 -12.40 -1.78 -10.97
N VAL A 150 -11.08 -1.73 -11.10
CA VAL A 150 -10.45 -2.11 -12.37
C VAL A 150 -10.79 -3.59 -12.52
N ALA A 151 -11.56 -3.94 -13.55
CA ALA A 151 -11.72 -5.34 -13.92
C ALA A 151 -10.30 -5.88 -14.10
N ARG A 152 -9.88 -6.80 -13.23
CA ARG A 152 -8.70 -7.61 -13.56
C ARG A 152 -9.04 -8.22 -14.91
N ASP A 153 -8.14 -8.04 -15.86
CA ASP A 153 -8.21 -8.76 -17.11
C ASP A 153 -8.46 -10.22 -16.74
N GLY A 154 -9.64 -10.72 -17.08
CA GLY A 154 -10.00 -12.09 -16.73
C GLY A 154 -8.97 -12.97 -17.41
N ALA A 155 -8.45 -13.98 -16.71
CA ALA A 155 -7.59 -14.98 -17.32
C ALA A 155 -8.39 -15.92 -18.26
N ILE A 156 -9.29 -15.35 -19.07
CA ILE A 156 -10.15 -16.05 -20.01
C ILE A 156 -9.44 -15.99 -21.36
N SER A 157 -8.75 -17.08 -21.71
CA SER A 157 -8.22 -17.29 -23.05
C SER A 157 -9.25 -18.08 -23.84
N VAL A 158 -9.91 -17.42 -24.80
CA VAL A 158 -10.86 -18.09 -25.70
C VAL A 158 -10.06 -18.75 -26.83
N THR A 159 -10.25 -20.06 -27.00
CA THR A 159 -9.66 -20.82 -28.10
C THR A 159 -10.38 -20.53 -29.41
N GLY A 160 -9.82 -20.95 -30.56
CA GLY A 160 -10.55 -20.92 -31.82
C GLY A 160 -11.85 -21.76 -31.79
N PRO A 161 -12.75 -21.61 -32.77
CA PRO A 161 -13.99 -22.38 -32.83
C PRO A 161 -13.73 -23.90 -32.92
N ILE A 162 -14.30 -24.67 -31.99
CA ILE A 162 -14.12 -26.15 -31.91
C ILE A 162 -15.38 -26.92 -32.34
N HIS A 163 -16.55 -26.27 -32.32
CA HIS A 163 -17.83 -26.90 -32.66
C HIS A 163 -18.78 -25.87 -33.28
N GLU A 164 -19.56 -26.29 -34.28
CA GLU A 164 -20.64 -25.52 -34.89
C GLU A 164 -21.94 -26.31 -34.71
N GLY A 165 -23.00 -25.63 -34.26
CA GLY A 165 -24.29 -26.26 -33.97
C GLY A 165 -24.60 -26.35 -32.47
N SER A 166 -25.47 -27.29 -32.10
CA SER A 166 -25.90 -27.45 -30.71
C SER A 166 -24.80 -28.11 -29.87
N PRO A 167 -24.44 -27.58 -28.68
CA PRO A 167 -23.42 -28.18 -27.81
C PRO A 167 -23.67 -29.63 -27.38
N ASP A 168 -24.91 -30.11 -27.53
CA ASP A 168 -25.35 -31.47 -27.20
C ASP A 168 -25.41 -32.40 -28.42
N GLU A 169 -25.01 -31.92 -29.60
CA GLU A 169 -24.79 -32.73 -30.79
C GLU A 169 -23.38 -33.34 -30.79
N LEU A 170 -23.21 -34.45 -31.52
CA LEU A 170 -21.89 -35.04 -31.71
C LEU A 170 -21.02 -34.06 -32.51
N SER A 171 -19.84 -33.74 -31.96
CA SER A 171 -18.89 -32.88 -32.67
C SER A 171 -17.92 -33.72 -33.51
N PRO A 172 -17.78 -33.44 -34.82
CA PRO A 172 -16.73 -34.04 -35.64
C PRO A 172 -15.32 -33.83 -35.07
N ALA A 173 -15.09 -32.73 -34.35
CA ALA A 173 -13.80 -32.40 -33.74
C ALA A 173 -13.39 -33.37 -32.61
N PHE A 174 -14.32 -34.16 -32.06
CA PHE A 174 -14.06 -35.13 -31.00
C PHE A 174 -14.13 -36.59 -31.49
N ALA A 175 -14.23 -36.80 -32.80
CA ALA A 175 -14.22 -38.12 -33.40
C ALA A 175 -12.81 -38.74 -33.39
N GLY A 176 -12.71 -40.07 -33.25
CA GLY A 176 -11.44 -40.80 -33.30
C GLY A 176 -10.67 -40.84 -31.97
N ALA A 177 -9.36 -41.13 -32.02
CA ALA A 177 -8.51 -41.23 -30.83
C ALA A 177 -7.92 -39.86 -30.46
N VAL A 178 -8.73 -39.03 -29.77
CA VAL A 178 -8.32 -37.67 -29.36
C VAL A 178 -7.72 -37.71 -27.97
N GLN A 179 -6.43 -37.37 -27.90
CA GLN A 179 -5.64 -37.31 -26.67
C GLN A 179 -4.77 -36.05 -26.66
N PHE A 180 -4.69 -35.37 -25.53
CA PHE A 180 -3.85 -34.19 -25.36
C PHE A 180 -3.54 -33.95 -23.87
N SER A 181 -2.50 -33.16 -23.59
CA SER A 181 -2.10 -32.82 -22.22
C SER A 181 -2.33 -31.34 -21.96
N ILE A 182 -2.90 -31.01 -20.80
CA ILE A 182 -3.09 -29.65 -20.32
C ILE A 182 -2.04 -29.36 -19.25
N SER A 183 -1.12 -28.44 -19.54
CA SER A 183 -0.12 -27.98 -18.58
C SER A 183 -0.61 -26.75 -17.83
N VAL A 184 -0.74 -26.85 -16.51
CA VAL A 184 -1.17 -25.75 -15.64
C VAL A 184 -0.02 -25.37 -14.71
N LYS A 185 0.37 -24.09 -14.76
CA LYS A 185 1.36 -23.53 -13.86
C LYS A 185 0.67 -22.96 -12.62
N LYS A 186 1.02 -23.48 -11.45
CA LYS A 186 0.54 -22.99 -10.15
C LYS A 186 1.27 -21.72 -9.73
N SER A 187 0.71 -21.01 -8.76
CA SER A 187 1.27 -19.76 -8.22
C SER A 187 2.63 -19.94 -7.55
N ASP A 188 2.96 -21.15 -7.11
CA ASP A 188 4.26 -21.56 -6.56
C ASP A 188 5.32 -21.88 -7.63
N ASN A 189 5.05 -21.59 -8.91
CA ASN A 189 5.84 -21.93 -10.09
C ASN A 189 5.94 -23.43 -10.43
N THR A 190 5.19 -24.31 -9.76
CA THR A 190 5.13 -25.72 -10.16
C THR A 190 4.24 -25.89 -11.40
N ALA A 191 4.61 -26.82 -12.28
CA ALA A 191 3.80 -27.20 -13.44
C ALA A 191 3.15 -28.56 -13.18
N VAL A 192 1.84 -28.65 -13.36
CA VAL A 192 1.07 -29.89 -13.33
C VAL A 192 0.58 -30.18 -14.75
N ALA A 193 0.94 -31.34 -15.28
CA ALA A 193 0.40 -31.86 -16.52
C ALA A 193 -0.83 -32.73 -16.22
N VAL A 194 -1.92 -32.50 -16.93
CA VAL A 194 -3.15 -33.29 -16.85
C VAL A 194 -3.41 -33.88 -18.23
N ASP A 195 -3.27 -35.20 -18.33
CA ASP A 195 -3.53 -35.93 -19.57
C ASP A 195 -5.03 -36.19 -19.74
N ILE A 196 -5.53 -35.81 -20.91
CA ILE A 196 -6.92 -35.96 -21.32
C ILE A 196 -6.97 -36.98 -22.46
N ASP A 197 -7.70 -38.07 -22.24
CA ASP A 197 -8.00 -39.06 -23.26
C ASP A 197 -9.52 -39.23 -23.40
N LEU A 198 -10.07 -38.84 -24.55
CA LEU A 198 -11.51 -38.95 -24.80
C LEU A 198 -11.97 -40.40 -24.99
N ALA A 199 -11.07 -41.38 -25.13
CA ALA A 199 -11.40 -42.80 -25.10
C ALA A 199 -11.93 -43.23 -23.72
N GLU A 200 -11.49 -42.57 -22.64
CA GLU A 200 -11.95 -42.87 -21.28
C GLU A 200 -13.43 -42.53 -21.04
N MET A 201 -14.05 -41.74 -21.92
CA MET A 201 -15.49 -41.45 -21.87
C MET A 201 -16.37 -42.67 -22.20
N GLY A 202 -15.79 -43.76 -22.71
CA GLY A 202 -16.49 -45.01 -22.98
C GLY A 202 -17.65 -44.83 -23.96
N THR A 203 -18.86 -45.23 -23.55
CA THR A 203 -20.08 -45.14 -24.36
C THR A 203 -20.76 -43.76 -24.31
N THR A 204 -20.25 -42.82 -23.51
CA THR A 204 -20.83 -41.48 -23.39
C THR A 204 -20.64 -40.71 -24.69
N SER A 205 -21.73 -40.15 -25.23
CA SER A 205 -21.71 -39.34 -26.45
C SER A 205 -20.72 -38.18 -26.31
N ARG A 206 -19.82 -38.02 -27.29
CA ARG A 206 -18.78 -36.97 -27.31
C ARG A 206 -19.33 -35.63 -27.82
N THR A 207 -20.25 -35.09 -27.05
CA THR A 207 -20.78 -33.74 -27.22
C THR A 207 -19.85 -32.73 -26.54
N LEU A 208 -19.96 -31.45 -26.91
CA LEU A 208 -19.15 -30.41 -26.27
C LEU A 208 -19.42 -30.35 -24.75
N THR A 209 -20.67 -30.50 -24.34
CA THR A 209 -21.06 -30.55 -22.92
C THR A 209 -20.36 -31.71 -22.19
N ASN A 210 -20.39 -32.93 -22.74
CA ASN A 210 -19.83 -34.10 -22.07
C ASN A 210 -18.30 -34.10 -22.04
N VAL A 211 -17.66 -33.60 -23.10
CA VAL A 211 -16.19 -33.46 -23.15
C VAL A 211 -15.72 -32.42 -22.13
N LEU A 212 -16.41 -31.28 -22.01
CA LEU A 212 -16.08 -30.27 -20.99
C LEU A 212 -16.22 -30.83 -19.57
N ASN A 213 -17.27 -31.62 -19.31
CA ASN A 213 -17.44 -32.28 -18.02
C ASN A 213 -16.29 -33.24 -17.73
N HIS A 214 -15.92 -34.09 -18.70
CA HIS A 214 -14.81 -35.04 -18.55
C HIS A 214 -13.48 -34.32 -18.25
N ILE A 215 -13.16 -33.25 -19.00
CA ILE A 215 -11.95 -32.46 -18.77
C ILE A 215 -11.96 -31.81 -17.39
N ASN A 216 -13.08 -31.21 -16.99
CA ASN A 216 -13.19 -30.55 -15.69
C ASN A 216 -13.08 -31.54 -14.52
N THR A 217 -13.60 -32.77 -14.66
CA THR A 217 -13.39 -33.84 -13.69
C THR A 217 -11.91 -34.21 -13.58
N LYS A 218 -11.21 -34.38 -14.71
CA LYS A 218 -9.76 -34.65 -14.71
C LYS A 218 -8.93 -33.54 -14.04
N LEU A 219 -9.29 -32.28 -14.30
CA LEU A 219 -8.65 -31.12 -13.66
C LEU A 219 -8.91 -31.09 -12.15
N GLU A 220 -10.13 -31.43 -11.72
CA GLU A 220 -10.50 -31.52 -10.31
C GLU A 220 -9.77 -32.65 -9.58
N ASP A 221 -9.69 -33.82 -10.20
CA ASP A 221 -8.93 -34.97 -9.67
C ASP A 221 -7.43 -34.65 -9.55
N ALA A 222 -6.89 -33.79 -10.42
CA ALA A 222 -5.54 -33.27 -10.34
C ALA A 222 -5.36 -32.15 -9.28
N GLY A 223 -6.43 -31.79 -8.54
CA GLY A 223 -6.43 -30.78 -7.49
C GLY A 223 -6.31 -29.34 -8.00
N LEU A 224 -6.74 -29.08 -9.24
CA LEU A 224 -6.75 -27.75 -9.83
C LEU A 224 -8.11 -27.08 -9.59
N GLU A 225 -8.11 -25.76 -9.34
CA GLU A 225 -9.33 -24.95 -9.21
C GLU A 225 -9.78 -24.34 -10.55
N THR A 226 -8.87 -24.26 -11.52
CA THR A 226 -9.17 -23.76 -12.87
C THR A 226 -10.13 -24.69 -13.59
N ARG A 227 -11.12 -24.13 -14.29
CA ARG A 227 -12.11 -24.86 -15.07
C ARG A 227 -12.17 -24.32 -16.49
N ILE A 228 -12.50 -25.20 -17.43
CA ILE A 228 -12.72 -24.85 -18.83
C ILE A 228 -14.22 -24.72 -19.06
N GLY A 229 -14.60 -23.62 -19.70
CA GLY A 229 -15.98 -23.32 -20.10
C GLY A 229 -16.15 -23.30 -21.61
N ARG A 230 -17.35 -22.97 -22.04
CA ARG A 230 -17.67 -22.67 -23.45
C ARG A 230 -17.92 -21.19 -23.61
N GLU A 231 -17.45 -20.63 -24.71
CA GLU A 231 -17.77 -19.27 -25.14
C GLU A 231 -18.48 -19.35 -26.49
N LEU A 232 -19.61 -18.64 -26.62
CA LEU A 232 -20.36 -18.61 -27.88
C LEU A 232 -19.74 -17.57 -28.81
N VAL A 233 -19.05 -18.04 -29.86
CA VAL A 233 -18.62 -17.15 -30.93
C VAL A 233 -19.84 -16.78 -31.77
N LYS A 234 -20.25 -15.52 -31.73
CA LYS A 234 -21.36 -15.03 -32.58
C LYS A 234 -20.94 -15.15 -34.05
N PRO A 235 -21.78 -15.71 -34.92
CA PRO A 235 -21.48 -15.73 -36.34
C PRO A 235 -21.37 -14.29 -36.86
N GLU A 236 -20.35 -14.02 -37.68
CA GLU A 236 -20.31 -12.78 -38.46
C GLU A 236 -21.56 -12.75 -39.36
N PRO A 237 -22.21 -11.59 -39.56
CA PRO A 237 -23.38 -11.50 -40.42
C PRO A 237 -23.01 -11.98 -41.83
N LYS A 238 -23.52 -13.15 -42.23
CA LYS A 238 -23.43 -13.60 -43.62
C LYS A 238 -24.32 -12.69 -44.47
N THR A 239 -23.74 -11.71 -45.14
CA THR A 239 -24.43 -10.95 -46.19
C THR A 239 -24.61 -11.88 -47.39
N ILE A 240 -25.82 -12.42 -47.53
CA ILE A 240 -26.20 -13.12 -48.76
C ILE A 240 -26.60 -12.05 -49.77
N THR A 241 -25.69 -11.67 -50.66
CA THR A 241 -26.05 -10.87 -51.85
C THR A 241 -26.83 -11.75 -52.81
N ALA A 242 -28.16 -11.69 -52.75
CA ALA A 242 -29.04 -12.23 -53.77
C ALA A 242 -29.30 -11.14 -54.82
N GLY A 243 -28.77 -11.29 -56.04
CA GLY A 243 -29.08 -10.41 -57.17
C GLY A 243 -28.39 -9.04 -57.16
N GLY A 244 -27.20 -8.91 -56.56
CA GLY A 244 -26.36 -7.72 -56.71
C GLY A 244 -26.76 -6.50 -55.85
N LYS A 245 -27.57 -6.69 -54.81
CA LYS A 245 -27.73 -5.71 -53.73
C LYS A 245 -27.64 -6.43 -52.38
N THR A 246 -26.95 -5.78 -51.45
CA THR A 246 -26.80 -6.17 -50.04
C THR A 246 -28.09 -6.00 -49.26
#